data_AF-A0A1E5UMV3-F1
#
_entry.id   AF-A0A1E5UMV3-F1
#
_cell.length_a   1.000
_cell.length_b   1.000
_cell.length_c   1.000
_cell.angle_alpha   90.00
_cell.angle_beta   90.00
_cell.angle_gamma   90.00
#
_symmetry.space_group_name_H-M   'P 1'
#
loop_
_entity.id
_entity.type
_entity.pdbx_description
1 polymer ?
#
loop_
_entity_poly.entity_id
_entity_poly.type
_entity_poly.pdbx_seq_one_letter_code
_entity_poly.pdbx_strand_id
1 'polypeptide(L)'
;MDYLSELLGGKDIIPCGPLLVDSGGDHPQEGTAAAESDQVMRWLDGQEPGSVVLASFGSEYFMSEQQIAQMARGLELSGERFVWVVRFPKSPNDEDHRGAARALPRGFAPARGLVVEGWAPQRRILSHRACGAFLTHCGWNSVLESLAAGVPMVALPLHIDQPLGANLAAELGAAARVPQERFGEFRAEDVARAVRGVVRGEEGRALRRRAGELREVVARNDADDAQIGELVRRMAQLCGKGQRVAVPN
;
A
#
# COMPACT_ATOMS: atom_id res chain seq x y z
N MET A 1 1.81 -3.78 25.24
CA MET A 1 0.35 -3.86 25.48
C MET A 1 -0.01 -3.13 26.76
N ASP A 2 0.78 -3.29 27.80
CA ASP A 2 0.63 -2.61 29.09
C ASP A 2 0.53 -1.09 28.95
N TYR A 3 1.38 -0.47 28.13
CA TYR A 3 1.29 0.97 27.82
C TYR A 3 -0.07 1.40 27.24
N LEU A 4 -0.64 0.63 26.30
CA LEU A 4 -1.95 0.95 25.70
C LEU A 4 -3.08 0.71 26.70
N SER A 5 -2.97 -0.33 27.52
CA SER A 5 -3.91 -0.59 28.61
C SER A 5 -3.92 0.57 29.62
N GLU A 6 -2.74 1.00 30.07
CA GLU A 6 -2.58 2.16 30.97
C GLU A 6 -3.16 3.43 30.35
N LEU A 7 -2.81 3.73 29.09
CA LEU A 7 -3.32 4.90 28.37
C LEU A 7 -4.85 4.91 28.27
N LEU A 8 -5.46 3.73 28.15
CA LEU A 8 -6.90 3.57 27.98
C LEU A 8 -7.63 3.31 29.31
N GLY A 9 -6.98 3.55 30.45
CA GLY A 9 -7.58 3.47 31.78
C GLY A 9 -7.73 2.05 32.31
N GLY A 10 -6.75 1.19 32.03
CA GLY A 10 -6.72 -0.21 32.45
C GLY A 10 -7.61 -1.14 31.60
N LYS A 11 -7.94 -0.73 30.37
CA LYS A 11 -8.73 -1.57 29.45
C LYS A 11 -7.88 -2.71 28.90
N ASP A 12 -8.44 -3.91 28.90
CA ASP A 12 -7.84 -5.07 28.23
C ASP A 12 -7.72 -4.79 26.72
N ILE A 13 -6.51 -4.90 26.18
CA ILE A 13 -6.23 -4.75 24.74
C ILE A 13 -5.84 -6.11 24.17
N ILE A 14 -6.57 -6.54 23.15
CA ILE A 14 -6.36 -7.81 22.47
C ILE A 14 -5.87 -7.49 21.05
N PRO A 15 -4.60 -7.78 20.71
CA PRO A 15 -4.14 -7.66 19.34
C PRO A 15 -4.78 -8.79 18.54
N CYS A 16 -5.31 -8.48 17.35
CA CYS A 16 -6.05 -9.45 16.53
C CYS A 16 -5.58 -9.37 15.08
N GLY A 17 -4.31 -9.08 14.83
CA GLY A 17 -3.85 -8.71 13.51
C GLY A 17 -2.45 -9.22 13.18
N PRO A 18 -2.07 -9.19 11.89
CA PRO A 18 -2.86 -8.62 10.80
C PRO A 18 -4.03 -9.52 10.36
N LEU A 19 -5.03 -8.90 9.72
CA LEU A 19 -6.20 -9.57 9.14
C LEU A 19 -6.16 -9.31 7.64
N LEU A 20 -5.18 -9.93 6.97
CA LEU A 20 -5.08 -9.79 5.53
C LEU A 20 -6.18 -10.66 4.92
N VAL A 21 -7.12 -10.04 4.22
CA VAL A 21 -8.17 -10.80 3.51
C VAL A 21 -7.49 -11.69 2.48
N ASP A 22 -7.73 -12.99 2.59
CA ASP A 22 -7.17 -13.97 1.68
C ASP A 22 -7.75 -13.80 0.27
N SER A 23 -7.00 -14.25 -0.72
CA SER A 23 -7.01 -13.86 -2.15
C SER A 23 -8.32 -14.07 -2.94
N GLY A 24 -9.44 -14.42 -2.30
CA GLY A 24 -10.75 -14.65 -2.92
C GLY A 24 -11.61 -13.39 -3.12
N GLY A 25 -11.14 -12.21 -2.69
CA GLY A 25 -11.88 -10.94 -2.82
C GLY A 25 -11.35 -9.99 -3.89
N ASP A 26 -10.15 -10.24 -4.41
CA ASP A 26 -9.50 -9.40 -5.46
C ASP A 26 -10.03 -9.78 -6.85
N HIS A 27 -11.31 -10.14 -6.93
CA HIS A 27 -11.96 -10.40 -8.20
C HIS A 27 -12.19 -9.04 -8.88
N PRO A 28 -11.63 -8.83 -10.08
CA PRO A 28 -12.03 -7.69 -10.88
C PRO A 28 -13.56 -7.75 -11.03
N GLN A 29 -14.23 -6.61 -10.88
CA GLN A 29 -15.60 -6.49 -11.38
C GLN A 29 -15.61 -7.00 -12.82
N GLU A 30 -16.47 -7.98 -13.11
CA GLU A 30 -16.53 -8.66 -14.41
C GLU A 30 -16.51 -7.63 -15.56
N GLY A 31 -15.70 -7.90 -16.60
CA GLY A 31 -15.55 -7.00 -17.75
C GLY A 31 -14.15 -6.39 -17.88
N THR A 32 -14.07 -5.09 -18.19
CA THR A 32 -12.84 -4.39 -18.61
C THR A 32 -11.74 -4.37 -17.54
N ALA A 33 -12.11 -4.27 -16.26
CA ALA A 33 -11.15 -4.26 -15.14
C ALA A 33 -10.35 -5.57 -15.02
N ALA A 34 -10.94 -6.70 -15.41
CA ALA A 34 -10.25 -8.00 -15.43
C ALA A 34 -9.16 -8.03 -16.51
N ALA A 35 -9.51 -7.57 -17.71
CA ALA A 35 -8.58 -7.52 -18.84
C ALA A 35 -7.40 -6.57 -18.59
N GLU A 36 -7.65 -5.40 -17.98
CA GLU A 36 -6.60 -4.46 -17.57
C GLU A 36 -5.67 -5.04 -16.49
N SER A 37 -6.24 -5.75 -15.52
CA SER A 37 -5.47 -6.45 -14.49
C SER A 37 -4.55 -7.50 -15.09
N ASP A 38 -5.05 -8.31 -16.03
CA ASP A 38 -4.23 -9.32 -16.71
C ASP A 38 -3.18 -8.70 -17.65
N GLN A 39 -3.44 -7.51 -18.19
CA GLN A 39 -2.43 -6.75 -18.94
C GLN A 39 -1.29 -6.28 -18.03
N VAL A 40 -1.62 -5.74 -16.85
CA VAL A 40 -0.61 -5.32 -15.86
C VAL A 40 0.25 -6.50 -15.43
N MET A 41 -0.35 -7.65 -15.12
CA MET A 41 0.40 -8.83 -14.70
C MET A 41 1.30 -9.37 -15.83
N ARG A 42 0.80 -9.45 -17.07
CA ARG A 42 1.63 -9.84 -18.23
C ARG A 42 2.80 -8.89 -18.49
N TRP A 43 2.60 -7.60 -18.27
CA TRP A 43 3.69 -6.63 -18.40
C TRP A 43 4.75 -6.84 -17.31
N LEU A 44 4.33 -7.15 -16.07
CA LEU A 44 5.22 -7.46 -14.95
C LEU A 44 6.03 -8.73 -15.18
N ASP A 45 5.46 -9.77 -15.82
CA ASP A 45 6.15 -11.02 -16.15
C ASP A 45 7.43 -10.79 -16.97
N GLY A 46 7.42 -9.77 -17.84
CA GLY A 46 8.54 -9.39 -18.69
C GLY A 46 9.61 -8.51 -18.02
N GLN A 47 9.48 -8.21 -16.72
CA GLN A 47 10.43 -7.36 -16.00
C GLN A 47 11.38 -8.16 -15.12
N GLU A 48 12.58 -7.61 -14.91
CA GLU A 48 13.57 -8.18 -14.00
C GLU A 48 13.06 -8.21 -12.55
N PRO A 49 13.47 -9.20 -11.74
CA PRO A 49 13.09 -9.27 -10.34
C PRO A 49 13.48 -8.01 -9.56
N GLY A 50 12.57 -7.51 -8.72
CA GLY A 50 12.78 -6.33 -7.88
C GLY A 50 13.06 -5.02 -8.65
N SER A 51 12.69 -4.93 -9.93
CA SER A 51 13.00 -3.78 -10.79
C SER A 51 11.85 -2.79 -10.98
N VAL A 52 10.65 -3.11 -10.50
CA VAL A 52 9.42 -2.34 -10.71
C VAL A 52 8.94 -1.70 -9.42
N VAL A 53 8.57 -0.42 -9.50
CA VAL A 53 7.91 0.33 -8.43
C VAL A 53 6.40 0.24 -8.64
N LEU A 54 5.65 -0.23 -7.65
CA LEU A 54 4.23 0.04 -7.59
C LEU A 54 4.04 1.44 -6.98
N ALA A 55 3.29 2.32 -7.63
CA ALA A 55 2.85 3.59 -7.07
C ALA A 55 1.33 3.58 -6.94
N SER A 56 0.82 3.61 -5.70
CA SER A 56 -0.63 3.60 -5.41
C SER A 56 -0.94 4.36 -4.12
N PHE A 57 -1.94 5.24 -4.19
CA PHE A 57 -2.28 6.20 -3.13
C PHE A 57 -3.65 5.92 -2.49
N GLY A 58 -4.09 4.66 -2.57
CA GLY A 58 -5.32 4.19 -1.94
C GLY A 58 -6.58 4.58 -2.69
N SER A 59 -7.73 4.25 -2.12
CA SER A 59 -9.03 4.44 -2.75
C SER A 59 -9.70 5.77 -2.45
N GLU A 60 -9.28 6.45 -1.38
CA GLU A 60 -9.98 7.58 -0.77
C GLU A 60 -9.33 8.94 -1.07
N TYR A 61 -8.11 8.94 -1.63
CA TYR A 61 -7.38 10.17 -1.95
C TYR A 61 -7.31 10.41 -3.45
N PHE A 62 -7.70 11.62 -3.86
CA PHE A 62 -7.54 12.10 -5.22
C PHE A 62 -6.46 13.19 -5.23
N MET A 63 -5.40 12.96 -6.00
CA MET A 63 -4.34 13.96 -6.18
C MET A 63 -4.85 15.16 -6.98
N SER A 64 -4.36 16.36 -6.63
CA SER A 64 -4.54 17.55 -7.46
C SER A 64 -3.75 17.44 -8.76
N GLU A 65 -4.09 18.24 -9.77
CA GLU A 65 -3.35 18.30 -11.04
C GLU A 65 -1.86 18.60 -10.82
N GLN A 66 -1.54 19.47 -9.88
CA GLN A 66 -0.15 19.79 -9.51
C GLN A 66 0.56 18.56 -8.94
N GLN A 67 -0.07 17.82 -8.04
CA GLN A 67 0.50 16.60 -7.46
C GLN A 67 0.69 15.51 -8.52
N ILE A 68 -0.29 15.34 -9.43
CA ILE A 68 -0.18 14.43 -10.58
C ILE A 68 1.01 14.80 -11.45
N ALA A 69 1.20 16.09 -11.75
CA ALA A 69 2.33 16.55 -12.55
C ALA A 69 3.68 16.30 -11.86
N GLN A 70 3.79 16.58 -10.55
CA GLN A 70 5.00 16.29 -9.77
C GLN A 70 5.27 14.79 -9.69
N MET A 71 4.24 13.96 -9.52
CA MET A 71 4.36 12.50 -9.45
C MET A 71 4.82 11.92 -10.78
N ALA A 72 4.14 12.28 -11.88
CA ALA A 72 4.50 11.88 -13.23
C ALA A 72 5.98 12.22 -13.53
N ARG A 73 6.37 13.46 -13.23
CA ARG A 73 7.75 13.92 -13.43
C ARG A 73 8.74 13.19 -12.53
N GLY A 74 8.39 12.93 -11.27
CA GLY A 74 9.24 12.23 -10.32
C GLY A 74 9.50 10.77 -10.72
N LEU A 75 8.45 10.08 -11.19
CA LEU A 75 8.56 8.72 -11.70
C LEU A 75 9.46 8.66 -12.95
N GLU A 76 9.31 9.58 -13.90
CA GLU A 76 10.21 9.68 -15.06
C GLU A 76 11.66 9.97 -14.67
N LEU A 77 11.86 10.98 -13.81
CA LEU A 77 13.19 11.38 -13.34
C LEU A 77 13.87 10.28 -12.54
N SER A 78 13.11 9.40 -11.88
CA SER A 78 13.69 8.27 -11.13
C SER A 78 14.51 7.35 -12.04
N GLY A 79 14.09 7.18 -13.30
CA GLY A 79 14.67 6.23 -14.25
C GLY A 79 14.30 4.77 -13.98
N GLU A 80 13.41 4.52 -13.02
CA GLU A 80 12.93 3.18 -12.69
C GLU A 80 11.70 2.79 -13.52
N ARG A 81 11.43 1.48 -13.56
CA ARG A 81 10.18 0.98 -14.12
C ARG A 81 9.08 1.11 -13.08
N PHE A 82 7.86 1.40 -13.52
CA PHE A 82 6.76 1.59 -12.58
C PHE A 82 5.42 1.12 -13.12
N VAL A 83 4.54 0.75 -12.19
CA VAL A 83 3.08 0.71 -12.40
C VAL A 83 2.49 1.79 -11.51
N TRP A 84 1.88 2.82 -12.10
CA TRP A 84 1.24 3.91 -11.37
C TRP A 84 -0.27 3.81 -11.49
N VAL A 85 -0.93 3.54 -10.35
CA VAL A 85 -2.38 3.51 -10.24
C VAL A 85 -2.87 4.92 -9.92
N VAL A 86 -3.64 5.51 -10.83
CA VAL A 86 -4.16 6.87 -10.71
C VAL A 86 -5.67 6.83 -10.59
N ARG A 87 -6.22 7.66 -9.72
CA ARG A 87 -7.66 7.81 -9.54
C ARG A 87 -8.07 9.25 -9.76
N PHE A 88 -9.26 9.41 -10.34
CA PHE A 88 -9.89 10.70 -10.56
C PHE A 88 -11.28 10.70 -9.92
N PRO A 89 -11.74 11.85 -9.38
CA PRO A 89 -13.11 11.97 -8.95
C PRO A 89 -14.03 11.73 -10.15
N LYS A 90 -15.05 10.89 -9.98
CA LYS A 90 -16.05 10.65 -11.03
C LYS A 90 -16.87 11.92 -11.24
N SER A 91 -16.79 12.53 -12.42
CA SER A 91 -17.72 13.60 -12.80
C SER A 91 -19.10 12.99 -13.09
N PRO A 92 -20.21 13.64 -12.71
CA PRO A 92 -21.56 13.21 -13.08
C PRO A 92 -21.78 13.08 -14.59
N ASN A 93 -20.94 13.75 -15.41
CA ASN A 93 -21.01 13.75 -16.87
C ASN A 93 -19.90 12.92 -17.55
N ASP A 94 -19.05 12.22 -16.80
CA ASP A 94 -17.97 11.41 -17.38
C ASP A 94 -18.48 9.98 -17.70
N GLU A 95 -19.20 9.84 -18.80
CA GLU A 95 -19.45 8.53 -19.42
C GLU A 95 -18.17 7.92 -20.03
N ASP A 96 -17.14 8.75 -20.25
CA ASP A 96 -16.07 8.46 -21.21
C ASP A 96 -14.80 7.81 -20.61
N HIS A 97 -14.70 7.63 -19.28
CA HIS A 97 -13.55 6.98 -18.62
C HIS A 97 -12.17 7.54 -19.06
N ARG A 98 -12.08 8.85 -19.38
CA ARG A 98 -10.84 9.51 -19.85
C ARG A 98 -10.18 10.40 -18.79
N GLY A 99 -10.30 10.09 -17.51
CA GLY A 99 -9.74 10.91 -16.43
C GLY A 99 -8.23 11.06 -16.57
N ALA A 100 -7.52 9.98 -16.89
CA ALA A 100 -6.07 9.97 -17.06
C ALA A 100 -5.61 10.83 -18.24
N ALA A 101 -6.28 10.74 -19.38
CA ALA A 101 -5.90 11.50 -20.58
C ALA A 101 -6.06 13.02 -20.40
N ARG A 102 -6.94 13.46 -19.47
CA ARG A 102 -7.17 14.88 -19.20
C ARG A 102 -6.23 15.44 -18.13
N ALA A 103 -5.88 14.64 -17.12
CA ALA A 103 -5.16 15.12 -15.94
C ALA A 103 -3.66 14.82 -15.96
N LEU A 104 -3.20 13.83 -16.75
CA LEU A 104 -1.76 13.62 -16.95
C LEU A 104 -1.15 14.83 -17.68
N PRO A 105 0.10 15.20 -17.37
CA PRO A 105 0.76 16.31 -18.07
C PRO A 105 0.76 16.11 -19.58
N ARG A 106 0.53 17.20 -20.35
CA ARG A 106 0.53 17.14 -21.81
C ARG A 106 1.85 16.56 -22.32
N GLY A 107 1.76 15.52 -23.16
CA GLY A 107 2.91 14.83 -23.73
C GLY A 107 3.56 13.80 -22.79
N PHE A 108 2.99 13.55 -21.61
CA PHE A 108 3.44 12.47 -20.74
C PHE A 108 3.14 11.12 -21.40
N ALA A 109 4.19 10.39 -21.75
CA ALA A 109 4.14 9.06 -22.31
C ALA A 109 5.15 8.20 -21.55
N PRO A 110 4.70 7.34 -20.61
CA PRO A 110 5.59 6.63 -19.71
C PRO A 110 6.41 5.56 -20.47
N ALA A 111 7.59 5.93 -20.97
CA ALA A 111 8.44 5.03 -21.76
C ALA A 111 8.92 3.78 -20.99
N ARG A 112 8.83 3.79 -19.66
CA ARG A 112 9.34 2.74 -18.76
C ARG A 112 8.28 2.21 -17.79
N GLY A 113 7.01 2.59 -17.96
CA GLY A 113 5.99 2.24 -16.98
C GLY A 113 4.59 2.14 -17.56
N LEU A 114 3.69 1.61 -16.74
CA LEU A 114 2.25 1.58 -17.01
C LEU A 114 1.54 2.58 -16.11
N VAL A 115 0.55 3.27 -16.67
CA VAL A 115 -0.42 4.05 -15.90
C VAL A 115 -1.75 3.34 -15.99
N VAL A 116 -2.33 3.04 -14.84
CA VAL A 116 -3.60 2.32 -14.71
C VAL A 116 -4.60 3.28 -14.07
N GLU A 117 -5.72 3.52 -14.72
CA GLU A 117 -6.78 4.37 -14.19
C GLU A 117 -7.75 3.54 -13.32
N GLY A 118 -8.11 4.07 -12.15
CA GLY A 118 -9.12 3.46 -11.29
C GLY A 118 -8.56 2.37 -10.38
N TRP A 119 -8.40 1.14 -10.86
CA TRP A 119 -8.04 0.00 -10.00
C TRP A 119 -6.99 -0.90 -10.64
N ALA A 120 -6.12 -1.45 -9.80
CA ALA A 120 -5.16 -2.47 -10.16
C ALA A 120 -5.08 -3.51 -9.03
N PRO A 121 -4.70 -4.77 -9.31
CA PRO A 121 -4.65 -5.83 -8.31
C PRO A 121 -3.41 -5.65 -7.41
N GLN A 122 -3.46 -4.67 -6.51
CA GLN A 122 -2.33 -4.21 -5.68
C GLN A 122 -1.62 -5.37 -4.98
N ARG A 123 -2.36 -6.31 -4.38
CA ARG A 123 -1.78 -7.48 -3.70
C ARG A 123 -1.05 -8.41 -4.65
N ARG A 124 -1.60 -8.67 -5.85
CA ARG A 124 -0.93 -9.47 -6.89
C ARG A 124 0.34 -8.79 -7.38
N ILE A 125 0.32 -7.47 -7.54
CA ILE A 125 1.49 -6.69 -7.95
C ILE A 125 2.56 -6.73 -6.86
N LEU A 126 2.21 -6.48 -5.60
CA LEU A 126 3.14 -6.53 -4.47
C LEU A 126 3.78 -7.91 -4.31
N SER A 127 3.01 -8.98 -4.52
CA SER A 127 3.50 -10.36 -4.45
C SER A 127 4.28 -10.80 -5.69
N HIS A 128 4.30 -9.98 -6.75
CA HIS A 128 4.97 -10.33 -7.99
C HIS A 128 6.49 -10.16 -7.87
N ARG A 129 7.27 -11.11 -8.39
CA ARG A 129 8.75 -11.10 -8.32
C ARG A 129 9.40 -9.81 -8.82
N ALA A 130 8.77 -9.14 -9.77
CA ALA A 130 9.28 -7.90 -10.37
C ALA A 130 9.11 -6.68 -9.45
N CYS A 131 8.18 -6.72 -8.49
CA CYS A 131 7.96 -5.60 -7.57
C CYS A 131 9.15 -5.47 -6.62
N GLY A 132 9.82 -4.34 -6.67
CA GLY A 132 11.00 -4.04 -5.86
C GLY A 132 10.78 -2.97 -4.80
N ALA A 133 9.74 -2.15 -4.97
CA ALA A 133 9.39 -1.08 -4.04
C ALA A 133 7.91 -0.69 -4.17
N PHE A 134 7.32 -0.22 -3.08
CA PHE A 134 5.97 0.32 -3.04
C PHE A 134 5.97 1.81 -2.67
N LEU A 135 5.76 2.69 -3.65
CA LEU A 135 5.48 4.11 -3.40
C LEU A 135 4.02 4.26 -2.95
N THR A 136 3.84 4.61 -1.69
CA THR A 136 2.52 4.52 -1.03
C THR A 136 2.24 5.70 -0.12
N HIS A 137 0.96 6.03 -0.04
CA HIS A 137 0.39 6.92 0.96
C HIS A 137 0.54 6.41 2.39
N CYS A 138 0.90 5.14 2.62
CA CYS A 138 1.06 4.54 3.95
C CYS A 138 -0.22 4.48 4.79
N GLY A 139 -1.39 4.31 4.16
CA GLY A 139 -2.59 3.85 4.86
C GLY A 139 -2.36 2.45 5.45
N TRP A 140 -3.00 2.14 6.58
CA TRP A 140 -2.66 0.96 7.38
C TRP A 140 -2.73 -0.36 6.59
N ASN A 141 -3.76 -0.55 5.76
CA ASN A 141 -3.89 -1.73 4.91
C ASN A 141 -2.72 -1.85 3.91
N SER A 142 -2.34 -0.74 3.28
CA SER A 142 -1.21 -0.73 2.32
C SER A 142 0.12 -1.02 3.00
N VAL A 143 0.33 -0.55 4.24
CA VAL A 143 1.51 -0.89 5.04
C VAL A 143 1.54 -2.40 5.31
N LEU A 144 0.45 -2.96 5.81
CA LEU A 144 0.37 -4.39 6.12
C LEU A 144 0.58 -5.27 4.87
N GLU A 145 -0.02 -4.92 3.73
CA GLU A 145 0.17 -5.61 2.46
C GLU A 145 1.62 -5.56 1.98
N SER A 146 2.29 -4.41 2.11
CA SER A 146 3.71 -4.27 1.76
C SER A 146 4.60 -5.15 2.63
N LEU A 147 4.35 -5.14 3.94
CA LEU A 147 5.11 -5.96 4.90
C LEU A 147 4.88 -7.45 4.67
N ALA A 148 3.63 -7.86 4.39
CA ALA A 148 3.28 -9.24 4.05
C ALA A 148 3.88 -9.72 2.73
N ALA A 149 4.11 -8.81 1.78
CA ALA A 149 4.82 -9.13 0.53
C ALA A 149 6.35 -9.10 0.70
N GLY A 150 6.87 -8.53 1.80
CA GLY A 150 8.29 -8.28 1.99
C GLY A 150 8.85 -7.19 1.07
N VAL A 151 8.00 -6.26 0.63
CA VAL A 151 8.35 -5.16 -0.27
C VAL A 151 8.63 -3.90 0.55
N PRO A 152 9.79 -3.22 0.38
CA PRO A 152 10.06 -1.96 1.05
C PRO A 152 9.23 -0.82 0.47
N MET A 153 8.95 0.18 1.29
CA MET A 153 8.11 1.31 0.91
C MET A 153 8.92 2.57 0.60
N VAL A 154 8.43 3.35 -0.36
CA VAL A 154 8.71 4.77 -0.47
C VAL A 154 7.50 5.48 0.12
N ALA A 155 7.65 6.05 1.32
CA ALA A 155 6.56 6.61 2.09
C ALA A 155 6.29 8.06 1.70
N LEU A 156 5.08 8.33 1.18
CA LEU A 156 4.60 9.66 0.83
C LEU A 156 3.17 9.85 1.37
N PRO A 157 3.00 10.16 2.66
CA PRO A 157 1.68 10.37 3.24
C PRO A 157 1.02 11.66 2.72
N LEU A 158 -0.28 11.61 2.46
CA LEU A 158 -1.06 12.67 1.82
C LEU A 158 -2.38 12.99 2.55
N HIS A 159 -2.81 12.17 3.52
CA HIS A 159 -4.09 12.32 4.21
C HIS A 159 -4.09 11.85 5.68
N ILE A 160 -4.91 12.48 6.52
CA ILE A 160 -5.35 12.08 7.88
C ILE A 160 -4.27 11.38 8.73
N ASP A 161 -4.31 10.06 8.80
CA ASP A 161 -3.62 9.17 9.73
C ASP A 161 -2.35 8.54 9.14
N GLN A 162 -2.19 8.67 7.83
CA GLN A 162 -1.07 8.14 7.06
C GLN A 162 0.33 8.52 7.58
N PRO A 163 0.57 9.72 8.15
CA PRO A 163 1.86 10.02 8.76
C PRO A 163 2.28 9.02 9.85
N LEU A 164 1.33 8.47 10.62
CA LEU A 164 1.61 7.48 11.66
C LEU A 164 2.11 6.17 11.02
N GLY A 165 1.41 5.66 10.00
CA GLY A 165 1.84 4.47 9.25
C GLY A 165 3.21 4.67 8.59
N ALA A 166 3.43 5.84 7.99
CA ALA A 166 4.71 6.19 7.36
C ALA A 166 5.85 6.35 8.37
N ASN A 167 5.58 6.83 9.60
CA ASN A 167 6.59 6.92 10.66
C ASN A 167 6.95 5.53 11.18
N LEU A 168 5.94 4.72 11.52
CA LEU A 168 6.16 3.36 12.01
C LEU A 168 6.93 2.52 11.01
N ALA A 169 6.56 2.56 9.72
CA ALA A 169 7.27 1.83 8.68
C ALA A 169 8.74 2.26 8.52
N ALA A 170 9.03 3.56 8.69
CA ALA A 170 10.39 4.07 8.66
C ALA A 170 11.19 3.64 9.90
N GLU A 171 10.61 3.73 11.10
CA GLU A 171 11.22 3.27 12.36
C GLU A 171 11.52 1.77 12.36
N LEU A 172 10.62 0.98 11.75
CA LEU A 172 10.85 -0.45 11.55
C LEU A 172 11.93 -0.76 10.51
N GLY A 173 12.44 0.25 9.80
CA GLY A 173 13.44 0.10 8.74
C GLY A 173 12.87 -0.49 7.45
N ALA A 174 11.57 -0.36 7.21
CA ALA A 174 10.88 -0.89 6.02
C ALA A 174 10.52 0.20 5.00
N ALA A 175 10.71 1.48 5.31
CA ALA A 175 10.37 2.58 4.42
C ALA A 175 11.43 3.68 4.39
N ALA A 176 11.63 4.29 3.21
CA ALA A 176 12.27 5.59 3.08
C ALA A 176 11.19 6.66 2.86
N ARG A 177 11.27 7.78 3.59
CA ARG A 177 10.30 8.88 3.45
C ARG A 177 10.69 9.83 2.33
N VAL A 178 9.70 10.23 1.54
CA VAL A 178 9.85 11.37 0.63
C VAL A 178 9.82 12.66 1.47
N PRO A 179 10.83 13.54 1.35
CA PRO A 179 10.78 14.85 1.98
C PRO A 179 9.55 15.66 1.57
N GLN A 180 8.89 16.28 2.56
CA GLN A 180 7.76 17.18 2.36
C GLN A 180 8.02 18.43 3.21
N GLU A 181 8.18 19.60 2.56
CA GLU A 181 8.31 20.88 3.28
C GLU A 181 7.01 21.23 4.02
N ARG A 182 5.89 20.96 3.36
CA ARG A 182 4.54 21.06 3.92
C ARG A 182 3.78 19.76 3.63
N PHE A 183 2.97 19.32 4.59
CA PHE A 183 2.19 18.10 4.43
C PHE A 183 1.31 18.15 3.17
N GLY A 184 1.38 17.09 2.35
CA GLY A 184 0.68 17.00 1.07
C GLY A 184 1.43 17.63 -0.12
N GLU A 185 2.48 18.42 0.12
CA GLU A 185 3.30 19.04 -0.91
C GLU A 185 4.62 18.26 -1.09
N PHE A 186 4.94 17.91 -2.32
CA PHE A 186 6.16 17.16 -2.65
C PHE A 186 6.70 17.60 -4.01
N ARG A 187 8.02 17.46 -4.19
CA ARG A 187 8.73 17.79 -5.41
C ARG A 187 9.07 16.53 -6.20
N ALA A 188 9.05 16.63 -7.51
CA ALA A 188 9.40 15.55 -8.42
C ALA A 188 10.82 15.00 -8.14
N GLU A 189 11.78 15.88 -7.83
CA GLU A 189 13.15 15.50 -7.53
C GLU A 189 13.26 14.65 -6.26
N ASP A 190 12.42 14.94 -5.26
CA ASP A 190 12.41 14.21 -3.99
C ASP A 190 11.78 12.83 -4.16
N VAL A 191 10.69 12.72 -4.93
CA VAL A 191 10.11 11.43 -5.33
C VAL A 191 11.15 10.62 -6.12
N ALA A 192 11.79 11.22 -7.12
CA ALA A 192 12.78 10.54 -7.96
C ALA A 192 13.96 10.00 -7.14
N ARG A 193 14.48 10.80 -6.21
CA ARG A 193 15.59 10.43 -5.33
C ARG A 193 15.21 9.30 -4.39
N ALA A 194 14.05 9.40 -3.73
CA ALA A 194 13.58 8.38 -2.80
C ALA A 194 13.31 7.04 -3.52
N VAL A 195 12.62 7.07 -4.67
CA VAL A 195 12.37 5.89 -5.49
C VAL A 195 13.67 5.21 -5.92
N ARG A 196 14.62 5.97 -6.48
CA ARG A 196 15.91 5.42 -6.91
C ARG A 196 16.72 4.87 -5.74
N GLY A 197 16.70 5.58 -4.60
CA GLY A 197 17.37 5.17 -3.37
C GLY A 197 16.85 3.84 -2.83
N VAL A 198 15.54 3.64 -2.82
CA VAL A 198 14.95 2.37 -2.40
C VAL A 198 15.23 1.26 -3.41
N VAL A 199 15.06 1.49 -4.71
CA VAL A 199 15.24 0.42 -5.71
C VAL A 199 16.71 0.03 -5.86
N ARG A 200 17.62 0.99 -6.07
CA ARG A 200 19.03 0.72 -6.43
C ARG A 200 20.05 1.12 -5.38
N GLY A 201 19.68 1.98 -4.43
CA GLY A 201 20.60 2.49 -3.41
C GLY A 201 21.04 1.43 -2.41
N GLU A 202 22.10 1.75 -1.69
CA GLU A 202 22.62 0.90 -0.61
C GLU A 202 21.64 0.82 0.57
N GLU A 203 21.08 1.95 0.97
CA GLU A 203 20.01 2.01 1.97
C GLU A 203 18.82 1.13 1.56
N GLY A 204 18.45 1.15 0.27
CA GLY A 204 17.42 0.29 -0.30
C GLY A 204 17.65 -1.21 -0.09
N ARG A 205 18.91 -1.67 -0.08
CA ARG A 205 19.23 -3.07 0.23
C ARG A 205 18.92 -3.42 1.69
N ALA A 206 19.20 -2.50 2.62
CA ALA A 206 18.86 -2.68 4.03
C ALA A 206 17.34 -2.71 4.23
N LEU A 207 16.61 -1.81 3.57
CA LEU A 207 15.14 -1.76 3.62
C LEU A 207 14.52 -3.06 3.07
N ARG A 208 14.99 -3.59 1.93
CA ARG A 208 14.51 -4.87 1.38
C ARG A 208 14.73 -6.04 2.34
N ARG A 209 15.94 -6.14 2.91
CA ARG A 209 16.24 -7.20 3.89
C ARG A 209 15.28 -7.11 5.07
N ARG A 210 15.09 -5.90 5.59
CA ARG A 210 14.21 -5.66 6.74
C ARG A 210 12.74 -5.94 6.42
N ALA A 211 12.26 -5.55 5.24
CA ALA A 211 10.92 -5.90 4.78
C ALA A 211 10.74 -7.43 4.69
N GLY A 212 11.75 -8.16 4.20
CA GLY A 212 11.75 -9.63 4.19
C GLY A 212 11.70 -10.25 5.59
N GLU A 213 12.42 -9.70 6.58
CA GLU A 213 12.33 -10.14 7.98
C GLU A 213 10.94 -9.89 8.58
N LEU A 214 10.35 -8.71 8.30
CA LEU A 214 9.03 -8.33 8.78
C LEU A 214 7.92 -9.15 8.14
N ARG A 215 8.09 -9.62 6.91
CA ARG A 215 7.18 -10.58 6.27
C ARG A 215 7.01 -11.83 7.14
N GLU A 216 8.12 -12.39 7.63
CA GLU A 216 8.07 -13.59 8.48
C GLU A 216 7.43 -13.30 9.84
N VAL A 217 7.49 -12.06 10.34
CA VAL A 217 6.75 -11.64 11.53
C VAL A 217 5.26 -11.56 11.22
N VAL A 218 4.88 -10.90 10.13
CA VAL A 218 3.49 -10.77 9.68
C VAL A 218 2.86 -12.14 9.45
N ALA A 219 3.51 -13.02 8.69
CA ALA A 219 3.00 -14.37 8.40
C ALA A 219 2.78 -15.23 9.66
N ARG A 220 3.56 -15.01 10.74
CA ARG A 220 3.38 -15.73 12.00
C ARG A 220 2.19 -15.22 12.83
N ASN A 221 1.74 -13.99 12.59
CA ASN A 221 0.68 -13.36 13.37
C ASN A 221 -0.61 -13.15 12.56
N ASP A 222 -0.59 -13.40 11.25
CA ASP A 222 -1.74 -13.21 10.36
C ASP A 222 -2.86 -14.18 10.77
N ALA A 223 -4.01 -13.61 11.15
CA ALA A 223 -5.15 -14.34 11.69
C ALA A 223 -4.78 -15.36 12.79
N ASP A 224 -3.88 -15.00 13.71
CA ASP A 224 -3.46 -15.88 14.82
C ASP A 224 -4.67 -16.42 15.60
N ASP A 225 -4.93 -17.73 15.48
CA ASP A 225 -6.08 -18.41 16.08
C ASP A 225 -6.17 -18.22 17.60
N ALA A 226 -5.04 -18.10 18.29
CA ALA A 226 -5.04 -17.87 19.73
C ALA A 226 -5.49 -16.44 20.06
N GLN A 227 -5.06 -15.45 19.28
CA GLN A 227 -5.48 -14.05 19.42
C GLN A 227 -6.97 -13.88 19.08
N ILE A 228 -7.41 -14.48 17.98
CA ILE A 228 -8.82 -14.47 17.57
C ILE A 228 -9.68 -15.24 18.57
N GLY A 229 -9.21 -16.40 19.04
CA GLY A 229 -9.88 -17.18 20.08
C GLY A 229 -10.05 -16.39 21.38
N GLU A 230 -9.04 -15.64 21.80
CA GLU A 230 -9.12 -14.75 22.97
C GLU A 230 -10.15 -13.63 22.76
N LEU A 231 -10.16 -12.99 21.58
CA LEU A 231 -11.18 -12.00 21.23
C LEU A 231 -12.59 -12.61 21.31
N VAL A 232 -12.83 -13.75 20.66
CA VAL A 232 -14.12 -14.44 20.64
C VAL A 232 -14.55 -14.79 22.07
N ARG A 233 -13.64 -15.33 22.88
CA ARG A 233 -13.91 -15.68 24.28
C ARG A 233 -14.30 -14.45 25.10
N ARG A 234 -13.61 -13.33 24.93
CA ARG A 234 -13.90 -12.08 25.64
C ARG A 234 -15.21 -11.46 25.19
N MET A 235 -15.50 -11.45 23.89
CA MET A 235 -16.79 -11.02 23.35
C MET A 235 -17.92 -11.90 23.89
N ALA A 236 -17.76 -13.22 23.91
CA ALA A 236 -18.74 -14.14 24.48
C ALA A 236 -19.00 -13.89 25.97
N GLN A 237 -17.97 -13.52 26.76
CA GLN A 237 -18.14 -13.15 28.16
C GLN A 237 -18.88 -11.81 28.36
N LEU A 238 -18.64 -10.83 27.48
CA LEU A 238 -19.31 -9.53 27.53
C LEU A 238 -20.77 -9.63 27.08
N CYS A 239 -21.03 -10.34 25.98
CA CYS A 239 -22.39 -10.62 25.49
C CYS A 239 -23.13 -11.62 26.40
N GLY A 240 -22.39 -12.53 27.06
CA GLY A 240 -22.90 -13.56 27.94
C GLY A 240 -23.37 -13.08 29.31
N LYS A 241 -23.16 -11.80 29.64
CA LYS A 241 -23.87 -11.14 30.75
C LYS A 241 -25.38 -10.96 30.47
N GLY A 242 -25.88 -11.46 29.34
CA GLY A 242 -27.30 -11.70 29.06
C GLY A 242 -27.69 -13.13 28.61
N GLN A 243 -26.82 -13.93 27.98
CA GLN A 243 -27.17 -15.29 27.50
C GLN A 243 -25.98 -16.24 27.47
N ARG A 244 -26.16 -17.48 27.96
CA ARG A 244 -25.16 -18.57 27.88
C ARG A 244 -24.85 -18.90 26.42
N VAL A 245 -23.63 -18.66 25.97
CA VAL A 245 -23.13 -19.15 24.68
C VAL A 245 -22.34 -20.44 24.91
N ALA A 246 -22.77 -21.53 24.29
CA ALA A 246 -22.03 -22.79 24.28
C ALA A 246 -20.92 -22.71 23.22
N VAL A 247 -19.69 -23.02 23.61
CA VAL A 247 -18.56 -23.17 22.70
C VAL A 247 -18.55 -24.63 22.22
N PRO A 248 -18.56 -24.92 20.91
CA PRO A 248 -18.42 -26.29 20.41
C PRO A 248 -16.99 -26.79 20.60
N ASN A 249 -16.87 -28.08 20.96
CA ASN A 249 -15.61 -28.82 21.00
C ASN A 249 -14.99 -29.01 19.61
#